data_AF-A0A3R6U2P8-F1
#
_entry.id   AF-A0A3R6U2P8-F1
#
_cell.length_a   1.000
_cell.length_b   1.000
_cell.length_c   1.000
_cell.angle_alpha   90.00
_cell.angle_beta   90.00
_cell.angle_gamma   90.00
#
_symmetry.space_group_name_H-M   'P 1'
#
loop_
_entity.id
_entity.type
_entity.pdbx_description
1 polymer ?
#
loop_
_entity_poly.entity_id
_entity_poly.type
_entity_poly.pdbx_seq_one_letter_code
_entity_poly.pdbx_strand_id
1 'polypeptide(L)'
;MVKKEELSIGQALWWAVDDRPVDGCSIQSIVVTSIDEDHYIANLDDDISLWLDYEELELSLSTTAVFLDKSEAEKWLRERKYGKVNKCN
;
A
#
# COMPACT_ATOMS: atom_id res chain seq x y z
N MET A 1 1.36 -8.08 1.12
CA MET A 1 -0.08 -7.88 0.93
C MET A 1 -0.75 -8.38 2.19
N VAL A 2 -1.74 -7.65 2.69
CA VAL A 2 -2.27 -7.89 4.04
C VAL A 2 -3.50 -8.77 3.99
N LYS A 3 -3.52 -9.83 4.79
CA LYS A 3 -4.70 -10.68 4.94
C LYS A 3 -5.60 -10.18 6.04
N LYS A 4 -6.88 -10.51 5.96
CA LYS A 4 -7.88 -10.10 6.95
C LYS A 4 -7.51 -10.50 8.37
N GLU A 5 -7.01 -11.71 8.57
CA GLU A 5 -6.62 -12.23 9.88
C GLU A 5 -5.40 -11.53 10.50
N GLU A 6 -4.68 -10.72 9.73
CA GLU A 6 -3.50 -9.96 10.17
C GLU A 6 -3.83 -8.51 10.54
N LEU A 7 -5.09 -8.10 10.41
CA LEU A 7 -5.56 -6.74 10.66
C LEU A 7 -6.27 -6.59 12.01
N SER A 8 -6.08 -5.40 12.57
CA SER A 8 -6.82 -4.89 13.72
C SER A 8 -7.15 -3.40 13.54
N ILE A 9 -8.30 -2.95 14.05
CA ILE A 9 -8.65 -1.53 14.05
C ILE A 9 -7.62 -0.76 14.90
N GLY A 10 -7.13 0.36 14.38
CA GLY A 10 -6.05 1.16 14.97
C GLY A 10 -4.64 0.72 14.56
N GLN A 11 -4.50 -0.33 13.76
CA GLN A 11 -3.21 -0.79 13.26
C GLN A 11 -2.67 0.12 12.17
N ALA A 12 -1.40 0.48 12.30
CA ALA A 12 -0.68 1.17 11.24
C ALA A 12 -0.24 0.17 10.16
N LEU A 13 -0.47 0.52 8.89
CA LEU A 13 0.00 -0.20 7.70
C LEU A 13 0.81 0.75 6.82
N TRP A 14 1.53 0.19 5.85
CA TRP A 14 2.35 0.93 4.91
C TRP A 14 1.78 0.82 3.51
N TRP A 15 1.21 1.92 3.02
CA TRP A 15 0.69 2.07 1.68
C TRP A 15 1.80 2.55 0.75
N ALA A 16 2.15 1.74 -0.24
CA ALA A 16 3.10 2.09 -1.29
C ALA A 16 2.36 2.37 -2.59
N VAL A 17 2.76 3.45 -3.27
CA VAL A 17 2.26 3.85 -4.59
C VAL A 17 3.45 3.94 -5.55
N ASP A 18 3.31 3.33 -6.72
CA ASP A 18 4.23 3.43 -7.84
C ASP A 18 3.44 3.80 -9.10
N ASP A 19 3.32 5.10 -9.35
CA ASP A 19 2.65 5.66 -10.52
C ASP A 19 3.67 6.29 -11.50
N ARG A 20 4.89 5.72 -11.54
CA ARG A 20 5.91 6.19 -12.48
C ARG A 20 5.56 5.81 -13.92
N PRO A 21 5.84 6.69 -14.88
CA PRO A 21 6.58 7.96 -14.74
C PRO A 21 5.70 9.20 -14.44
N VAL A 22 4.40 9.04 -14.23
CA VAL A 22 3.42 10.15 -14.19
C VAL A 22 3.53 10.93 -12.88
N ASP A 23 3.18 10.32 -11.74
CA ASP A 23 3.11 11.01 -10.44
C ASP A 23 4.21 10.59 -9.46
N GLY A 24 5.03 9.60 -9.84
CA GLY A 24 6.20 9.19 -9.06
C GLY A 24 5.93 8.02 -8.12
N CYS A 25 6.62 8.01 -6.99
CA CYS A 25 6.66 6.90 -6.04
C CYS A 25 6.46 7.46 -4.62
N SER A 26 5.65 6.81 -3.78
CA SER A 26 5.46 7.22 -2.39
C SER A 26 5.25 6.01 -1.46
N ILE A 27 5.58 6.20 -0.18
CA ILE A 27 5.24 5.28 0.90
C ILE A 27 4.69 6.11 2.05
N GLN A 28 3.48 5.77 2.50
CA GLN A 28 2.77 6.50 3.53
C GLN A 28 2.23 5.53 4.58
N SER A 29 2.16 5.98 5.83
CA SER A 29 1.52 5.23 6.90
C SER A 29 0.01 5.48 6.83
N ILE A 30 -0.77 4.43 6.93
CA ILE A 30 -2.24 4.50 7.01
C ILE A 30 -2.72 3.76 8.25
N VAL A 31 -3.86 4.11 8.81
CA VAL A 31 -4.40 3.47 10.02
C VAL A 31 -5.73 2.82 9.72
N VAL A 32 -5.86 1.53 10.03
CA VAL A 32 -7.11 0.78 9.83
C VAL A 32 -8.21 1.33 10.75
N THR A 33 -9.35 1.68 10.17
CA THR A 33 -10.52 2.22 10.89
C THR A 33 -11.73 1.30 10.84
N SER A 34 -11.86 0.49 9.78
CA SER A 34 -12.90 -0.56 9.65
C SER A 34 -12.32 -1.83 9.03
N ILE A 35 -12.87 -2.98 9.41
CA ILE A 35 -12.54 -4.30 8.86
C ILE A 35 -13.85 -4.99 8.53
N ASP A 36 -14.08 -5.25 7.25
CA ASP A 36 -15.33 -5.80 6.72
C ASP A 36 -15.07 -7.20 6.12
N GLU A 37 -16.05 -7.80 5.45
CA GLU A 37 -15.91 -9.17 4.93
C GLU A 37 -14.92 -9.27 3.78
N ASP A 38 -14.99 -8.31 2.87
CA ASP A 38 -14.33 -8.26 1.57
C ASP A 38 -13.28 -7.14 1.45
N HIS A 39 -13.34 -6.14 2.32
CA HIS A 39 -12.46 -4.98 2.32
C HIS A 39 -12.14 -4.50 3.74
N TYR A 40 -11.25 -3.53 3.83
CA TYR A 40 -11.00 -2.75 5.03
C TYR A 40 -10.88 -1.27 4.67
N ILE A 41 -11.19 -0.42 5.64
CA ILE A 41 -11.03 1.02 5.51
C ILE A 41 -9.81 1.43 6.31
N ALA A 42 -8.95 2.24 5.72
CA ALA A 42 -7.84 2.85 6.42
C ALA A 42 -7.74 4.34 6.10
N ASN A 43 -7.30 5.13 7.07
CA ASN A 43 -7.15 6.56 6.90
C ASN A 43 -5.69 6.91 6.59
N LEU A 44 -5.52 7.72 5.55
CA LEU A 44 -4.31 8.48 5.28
C LEU A 44 -4.50 9.86 5.92
N ASP A 45 -3.85 10.08 7.06
CA ASP A 45 -4.10 11.23 7.94
C ASP A 45 -5.59 11.36 8.35
N ASP A 46 -6.01 12.51 8.91
CA ASP A 46 -7.37 12.67 9.47
C ASP A 46 -8.47 12.91 8.41
N ASP A 47 -8.10 13.15 7.14
CA ASP A 47 -9.02 13.68 6.12
C ASP A 47 -9.28 12.75 4.92
N ILE A 48 -8.49 11.69 4.73
CA ILE A 48 -8.59 10.81 3.56
C ILE A 48 -8.84 9.36 3.99
N SER A 49 -10.02 8.83 3.69
CA SER A 49 -10.33 7.41 3.87
C SER A 49 -10.08 6.63 2.58
N LEU A 50 -9.32 5.54 2.70
CA LEU A 50 -9.00 4.61 1.63
C LEU A 50 -9.85 3.35 1.79
N TRP A 51 -10.53 2.97 0.70
CA TRP A 51 -11.20 1.69 0.57
C TRP A 51 -10.21 0.70 -0.02
N LEU A 52 -9.85 -0.34 0.74
CA LEU A 52 -8.77 -1.25 0.38
C LEU A 52 -9.27 -2.70 0.44
N ASP A 53 -9.12 -3.40 -0.68
CA ASP A 53 -9.51 -4.80 -0.76
C ASP A 53 -8.37 -5.70 -0.24
N TYR A 54 -8.74 -6.86 0.29
CA TYR A 54 -7.75 -7.87 0.71
C TYR A 54 -7.00 -8.47 -0.48
N GLU A 55 -7.68 -8.56 -1.63
CA GLU A 55 -7.21 -9.18 -2.86
C GLU A 55 -7.46 -8.28 -4.07
N GLU A 56 -6.66 -7.24 -4.28
CA GLU A 56 -6.56 -6.64 -5.61
C GLU A 56 -5.23 -6.97 -6.28
N LEU A 57 -5.37 -7.93 -7.22
CA LEU A 57 -4.60 -8.19 -8.43
C LEU A 57 -3.11 -8.48 -8.26
N GLU A 58 -2.57 -9.25 -9.20
CA GLU A 58 -1.16 -9.61 -9.22
C GLU A 58 -0.29 -8.38 -8.91
N LEU A 59 0.56 -8.48 -7.88
CA LEU A 59 1.46 -7.41 -7.44
C LEU A 59 2.38 -6.90 -8.56
N SER A 60 2.42 -7.57 -9.71
CA SER A 60 3.07 -7.17 -10.95
C SER A 60 2.32 -6.07 -11.73
N LEU A 61 1.00 -5.95 -11.56
CA LEU A 61 0.11 -5.09 -12.37
C LEU A 61 -0.51 -3.92 -11.60
N SER A 62 -0.72 -4.02 -10.29
CA SER A 62 -1.31 -2.94 -9.49
C SER A 62 -0.40 -1.70 -9.45
N THR A 63 -0.87 -0.47 -9.27
CA THR A 63 0.02 0.69 -9.00
C THR A 63 0.20 0.93 -7.50
N THR A 64 -0.53 0.20 -6.65
CA THR A 64 -0.51 0.36 -5.20
C THR A 64 -0.40 -0.97 -4.47
N ALA A 65 0.23 -0.99 -3.30
CA ALA A 65 0.25 -2.16 -2.44
C ALA A 65 0.31 -1.76 -0.96
N VAL A 66 -0.26 -2.59 -0.10
CA VAL A 66 -0.27 -2.38 1.36
C VAL A 66 0.50 -3.49 2.07
N PHE A 67 1.28 -3.10 3.07
CA PHE A 67 2.17 -3.97 3.83
C PHE A 67 2.03 -3.75 5.34
N LEU A 68 2.25 -4.80 6.12
CA LEU A 68 2.38 -4.71 7.58
C LEU A 68 3.70 -4.03 7.96
N ASP A 69 4.75 -4.27 7.17
CA ASP A 69 6.11 -3.80 7.43
C ASP A 69 6.58 -2.77 6.39
N LYS A 70 7.15 -1.66 6.87
CA LYS A 70 7.70 -0.61 6.01
C LYS A 70 8.79 -1.13 5.09
N SER A 71 9.66 -1.99 5.61
CA SER A 71 10.80 -2.54 4.87
C SER A 71 10.34 -3.37 3.66
N GLU A 72 9.19 -4.05 3.76
CA GLU A 72 8.57 -4.77 2.66
C GLU A 72 7.98 -3.83 1.62
N ALA A 73 7.30 -2.75 2.04
CA ALA A 73 6.81 -1.71 1.15
C ALA A 73 7.96 -1.07 0.33
N GLU A 74 9.06 -0.74 1.01
CA GLU A 74 10.27 -0.22 0.35
C GLU A 74 10.89 -1.23 -0.60
N LYS A 75 10.92 -2.51 -0.22
CA LYS A 75 11.43 -3.59 -1.06
C LYS A 75 10.58 -3.72 -2.33
N TRP A 76 9.26 -3.76 -2.22
CA TRP A 76 8.34 -3.82 -3.34
C TRP A 76 8.55 -2.66 -4.32
N LEU A 77 8.67 -1.43 -3.81
CA LEU A 77 8.88 -0.24 -4.64
C LEU A 77 10.25 -0.23 -5.34
N ARG A 78 11.30 -0.79 -4.69
CA ARG A 78 12.63 -0.98 -5.29
C ARG A 78 12.63 -2.06 -6.35
N GLU A 79 11.93 -3.17 -6.14
CA GLU A 79 11.92 -4.32 -7.06
C GLU A 79 11.13 -4.03 -8.33
N ARG A 80 10.09 -3.19 -8.26
CA ARG A 80 9.38 -2.68 -9.45
C ARG A 80 10.22 -1.77 -10.34
N LYS A 81 11.31 -1.24 -9.79
CA LYS A 81 12.22 -0.30 -10.46
C LYS A 81 13.11 -0.95 -11.55
N TYR A 82 12.90 -2.21 -11.89
CA TYR A 82 13.71 -2.97 -12.85
C TYR A 82 13.05 -3.19 -14.23
N GLY A 83 12.23 -2.23 -14.68
CA GLY A 83 11.98 -1.99 -16.11
C GLY A 83 12.94 -0.97 -16.75
N LYS A 84 13.41 0.03 -15.99
CA LYS A 84 14.49 1.00 -16.31
C LYS A 84 14.64 1.95 -15.13
N VAL A 85 15.89 2.13 -14.68
CA VAL A 85 16.26 2.91 -13.50
C VAL A 85 15.95 4.39 -13.69
N ASN A 86 14.99 4.94 -12.94
CA ASN A 86 14.96 6.36 -12.58
C ASN A 86 14.88 6.50 -11.07
N LYS A 87 15.90 7.11 -10.45
CA LYS A 87 16.04 7.29 -9.00
C LYS A 87 14.81 8.01 -8.44
N CYS A 88 14.33 7.57 -7.26
CA CYS A 88 13.36 8.35 -6.49
C CYS A 88 14.28 9.35 -5.77
N ASN A 89 14.13 10.65 -6.04
CA ASN A 89 14.87 11.70 -5.36
C ASN A 89 14.36 11.85 -3.93
#